data_AF-A0AAD4DTH4-F1
#
_entry.id   AF-A0AAD4DTH4-F1
#
_cell.length_a   1.000
_cell.length_b   1.000
_cell.length_c   1.000
_cell.angle_alpha   90.00
_cell.angle_beta   90.00
_cell.angle_gamma   90.00
#
_symmetry.space_group_name_H-M   'P 1'
#
loop_
_entity.id
_entity.type
_entity.pdbx_description
1 polymer ?
#
loop_
_entity_poly.entity_id
_entity_poly.type
_entity_poly.pdbx_seq_one_letter_code
_entity_poly.pdbx_strand_id
1 'polypeptide(L)'
;MEYMDPIRDTKRVSQLPNSLLWYEFKMEIDEGGDEALATDALDLIRSVIQDNEELAEELSESLSSGGDPNNSSDNQPPDLIHLTTMILEEALSRSQARTVFVHGEIWVEHLSWKYAQLGDTFEIGRRLSSFYDYVLKQSPPALGDRPFPALSQALADVLLHKATTSTIKPLVSSIAVAPHILGTLYASLVLSYKQSIPYSSKPCLPEQALCARVAGGAGFTDSTRSRIDPVDILANYVKGWDIGTAVPLESIRVLYALCAFLSVTQPSNPEATVVSFVRIVQHPCEDLALRNAVWNFIAFAQEQGEDDSKKHMSALEVANETLSRWKDLWEANPQLLASVFRFIYVVWQHGLEHKNLIDTTRGNDEFWTNVVAVVKEELSPNLDYETETFIILDDECRSSLHEAVSVQSYRNMVKSYAVRVIGQAIFLQPQSGSCEPAKKPLSYSKLAPSFKSEDQLNELILEAKSTSYDPSLSDKLAAQLQQDFPGLSLTHLQLQDLSDERQFGDDFMFSIALLRSRMQQCVSGDDMANAVEEVEKRITSLNLNLSLTYAQTALTKSWQFLLHQVLPFVRPVPEIRLNLLSLSAMISGDLALKKR
;
A
#
# COMPACT_ATOMS: atom_id res chain seq x y z
N MET A 1 77.63 -2.17 -37.62
CA MET A 1 78.04 -0.84 -37.14
C MET A 1 76.82 -0.25 -36.45
N GLU A 2 76.75 0.03 -35.16
CA GLU A 2 77.73 0.08 -34.06
C GLU A 2 76.93 0.07 -32.73
N TYR A 3 77.38 -0.75 -31.76
CA TYR A 3 77.44 -0.57 -30.28
C TYR A 3 76.37 0.29 -29.55
N MET A 4 75.78 -0.10 -28.41
CA MET A 4 76.37 -0.69 -27.19
C MET A 4 75.29 -1.28 -26.24
N ASP A 5 75.76 -2.14 -25.33
CA ASP A 5 75.05 -3.01 -24.37
C ASP A 5 75.05 -2.38 -22.93
N PRO A 6 74.84 -3.10 -21.81
CA PRO A 6 73.63 -3.19 -20.96
C PRO A 6 73.80 -2.58 -19.53
N ILE A 7 72.77 -2.62 -18.66
CA ILE A 7 72.91 -2.80 -17.19
C ILE A 7 71.58 -3.29 -16.58
N ARG A 8 71.73 -4.30 -15.71
CA ARG A 8 70.73 -4.93 -14.83
C ARG A 8 70.20 -3.96 -13.77
N ASP A 9 68.93 -4.09 -13.38
CA ASP A 9 68.62 -4.11 -11.95
C ASP A 9 67.35 -4.93 -11.64
N THR A 10 67.57 -6.04 -10.95
CA THR A 10 66.58 -6.89 -10.30
C THR A 10 66.17 -6.27 -8.97
N LYS A 11 64.90 -5.88 -8.81
CA LYS A 11 64.28 -5.74 -7.47
C LYS A 11 62.82 -6.18 -7.47
N ARG A 12 62.54 -7.02 -6.48
CA ARG A 12 61.27 -7.65 -6.09
C ARG A 12 60.06 -6.72 -6.22
N VAL A 13 59.00 -7.21 -6.86
CA VAL A 13 57.63 -6.88 -6.49
C VAL A 13 56.92 -8.18 -6.14
N SER A 14 56.55 -8.24 -4.88
CA SER A 14 55.69 -9.23 -4.24
C SER A 14 54.32 -9.29 -4.92
N GLN A 15 53.89 -10.51 -5.22
CA GLN A 15 52.51 -11.03 -5.14
C GLN A 15 51.38 -10.02 -5.44
N LEU A 16 50.96 -10.01 -6.70
CA LEU A 16 49.61 -9.60 -7.09
C LEU A 16 48.72 -10.85 -7.04
N PRO A 17 47.59 -10.84 -6.31
CA PRO A 17 46.65 -11.95 -6.34
C PRO A 17 45.82 -11.91 -7.62
N ASN A 18 45.77 -13.07 -8.26
CA ASN A 18 44.83 -13.58 -9.25
C ASN A 18 43.70 -12.64 -9.66
N SER A 19 43.75 -12.21 -10.92
CA SER A 19 42.57 -11.91 -11.71
C SER A 19 41.62 -13.09 -11.67
N LEU A 20 40.58 -13.00 -10.84
CA LEU A 20 39.41 -13.87 -10.88
C LEU A 20 38.70 -13.66 -12.23
N LEU A 21 38.96 -14.58 -13.15
CA LEU A 21 38.23 -14.77 -14.39
C LEU A 21 36.82 -15.24 -14.04
N TRP A 22 35.83 -14.40 -14.31
CA TRP A 22 34.38 -14.66 -14.18
C TRP A 22 33.85 -15.84 -15.00
N TYR A 23 34.70 -16.61 -15.67
CA TYR A 23 34.32 -17.83 -16.38
C TYR A 23 34.20 -19.06 -15.47
N GLU A 24 34.71 -19.04 -14.23
CA GLU A 24 34.55 -20.14 -13.26
C GLU A 24 33.35 -19.95 -12.31
N PHE A 25 32.66 -18.81 -12.37
CA PHE A 25 31.35 -18.58 -11.75
C PHE A 25 30.22 -18.59 -12.78
N LYS A 26 30.35 -19.46 -13.79
CA LYS A 26 29.15 -20.06 -14.39
C LYS A 26 28.58 -21.03 -13.35
N MET A 27 28.04 -20.49 -12.26
CA MET A 27 26.82 -21.06 -11.70
C MET A 27 25.82 -20.94 -12.84
N GLU A 28 25.72 -21.99 -13.65
CA GLU A 28 24.39 -22.39 -14.09
C GLU A 28 23.61 -22.52 -12.78
N ILE A 29 22.96 -21.42 -12.41
CA ILE A 29 21.78 -21.47 -11.58
C ILE A 29 20.82 -22.23 -12.49
N ASP A 30 20.87 -23.56 -12.39
CA ASP A 30 19.75 -24.38 -12.81
C ASP A 30 18.52 -23.73 -12.19
N GLU A 31 17.50 -23.48 -13.00
CA GLU A 31 16.31 -22.71 -12.62
C GLU A 31 15.60 -23.29 -11.40
N GLY A 32 15.98 -24.50 -10.96
CA GLY A 32 15.43 -25.18 -9.81
C GLY A 32 15.86 -24.69 -8.42
N GLY A 33 16.99 -24.02 -8.19
CA GLY A 33 17.31 -23.48 -6.83
C GLY A 33 17.05 -24.45 -5.62
N ASP A 34 16.58 -23.91 -4.49
CA ASP A 34 16.18 -24.69 -3.30
C ASP A 34 14.92 -25.57 -3.54
N GLU A 35 14.18 -25.27 -4.61
CA GLU A 35 13.05 -26.06 -5.09
C GLU A 35 13.54 -27.37 -5.74
N ALA A 36 14.67 -27.38 -6.44
CA ALA A 36 15.32 -28.60 -6.94
C ALA A 36 15.84 -29.46 -5.81
N LEU A 37 16.38 -28.90 -4.73
CA LEU A 37 16.82 -29.71 -3.60
C LEU A 37 15.64 -30.32 -2.82
N ALA A 38 14.56 -29.55 -2.66
CA ALA A 38 13.32 -30.04 -2.06
C ALA A 38 12.62 -31.05 -2.98
N THR A 39 12.63 -30.82 -4.29
CA THR A 39 12.09 -31.72 -5.32
C THR A 39 12.92 -32.98 -5.42
N ASP A 40 14.26 -32.91 -5.38
CA ASP A 40 15.17 -34.05 -5.33
C ASP A 40 14.97 -34.86 -4.04
N ALA A 41 14.74 -34.20 -2.90
CA ALA A 41 14.46 -34.88 -1.63
C ALA A 41 13.07 -35.55 -1.66
N LEU A 42 12.05 -34.90 -2.21
CA LEU A 42 10.71 -35.44 -2.36
C LEU A 42 10.64 -36.53 -3.44
N ASP A 43 11.40 -36.42 -4.52
CA ASP A 43 11.55 -37.42 -5.58
C ASP A 43 12.38 -38.60 -5.11
N LEU A 44 13.38 -38.38 -4.25
CA LEU A 44 14.09 -39.46 -3.56
C LEU A 44 13.12 -40.23 -2.66
N ILE A 45 12.36 -39.53 -1.81
CA ILE A 45 11.33 -40.14 -0.96
C ILE A 45 10.32 -40.91 -1.83
N ARG A 46 9.77 -40.28 -2.87
CA ARG A 46 8.86 -40.90 -3.83
C ARG A 46 9.46 -42.14 -4.50
N SER A 47 10.72 -42.09 -4.95
CA SER A 47 11.40 -43.20 -5.61
C SER A 47 11.64 -44.41 -4.69
N VAL A 48 11.83 -44.17 -3.39
CA VAL A 48 11.99 -45.22 -2.38
C VAL A 48 10.65 -45.90 -2.08
N ILE A 49 9.55 -45.16 -2.17
CA ILE A 49 8.20 -45.65 -1.86
C ILE A 49 7.52 -46.29 -3.07
N GLN A 50 7.81 -45.81 -4.29
CA GLN A 50 7.08 -46.17 -5.52
C GLN A 50 7.15 -47.66 -5.88
N ASP A 51 8.22 -48.36 -5.49
CA ASP A 51 8.41 -49.79 -5.75
C ASP A 51 8.26 -50.67 -4.50
N ASN A 52 7.81 -50.11 -3.37
CA ASN A 52 7.66 -50.84 -2.12
C ASN A 52 6.36 -50.45 -1.37
N GLU A 53 5.29 -51.19 -1.67
CA GLU A 53 3.95 -51.00 -1.13
C GLU A 53 3.89 -51.13 0.41
N GLU A 54 4.72 -52.00 1.00
CA GLU A 54 4.82 -52.15 2.47
C GLU A 54 5.44 -50.90 3.13
N LEU A 55 6.48 -50.30 2.52
CA LEU A 55 7.05 -49.03 2.99
C LEU A 55 6.09 -47.85 2.81
N ALA A 56 5.24 -47.89 1.78
CA ALA A 56 4.21 -46.88 1.56
C ALA A 56 3.11 -46.95 2.63
N GLU A 57 2.68 -48.16 3.00
CA GLU A 57 1.73 -48.38 4.09
C GLU A 57 2.33 -48.00 5.45
N GLU A 58 3.59 -48.35 5.74
CA GLU A 58 4.29 -47.98 6.98
C GLU A 58 4.50 -46.45 7.10
N LEU A 59 4.78 -45.77 5.98
CA LEU A 59 4.83 -44.31 5.91
C LEU A 59 3.46 -43.67 6.16
N SER A 60 2.41 -44.22 5.55
CA SER A 60 1.04 -43.72 5.73
C SER A 60 0.55 -43.95 7.17
N GLU A 61 0.92 -45.08 7.77
CA GLU A 61 0.59 -45.44 9.15
C GLU A 61 1.37 -44.59 10.17
N SER A 62 2.66 -44.30 9.94
CA SER A 62 3.45 -43.39 10.78
C SER A 62 2.92 -41.94 10.72
N LEU A 63 2.60 -41.43 9.52
CA LEU A 63 1.96 -40.12 9.32
C LEU A 63 0.59 -40.01 10.00
N SER A 64 -0.16 -41.12 10.07
CA SER A 64 -1.49 -41.18 10.68
C SER A 64 -1.46 -41.46 12.18
N SER A 65 -0.39 -42.06 12.71
CA SER A 65 -0.32 -42.54 14.09
C SER A 65 -0.03 -41.45 15.13
N GLY A 66 0.31 -40.22 14.74
CA GLY A 66 0.29 -39.02 15.60
C GLY A 66 0.75 -39.24 17.06
N GLY A 67 1.88 -39.94 17.26
CA GLY A 67 2.33 -40.33 18.59
C GLY A 67 2.78 -39.11 19.39
N ASP A 68 2.30 -39.00 20.65
CA ASP A 68 2.65 -37.94 21.60
C ASP A 68 4.19 -37.79 21.69
N PRO A 69 4.79 -36.64 21.34
CA PRO A 69 6.24 -36.47 21.19
C PRO A 69 7.05 -36.57 22.50
N ASN A 70 6.41 -36.87 23.63
CA ASN A 70 7.02 -36.89 24.95
C ASN A 70 7.37 -38.29 25.48
N ASN A 71 7.17 -39.37 24.71
CA ASN A 71 7.39 -40.74 25.20
C ASN A 71 8.47 -41.54 24.47
N SER A 72 9.46 -40.88 23.86
CA SER A 72 10.58 -41.53 23.19
C SER A 72 11.68 -41.90 24.18
N SER A 73 11.91 -43.20 24.37
CA SER A 73 13.17 -43.70 24.93
C SER A 73 14.34 -43.34 24.00
N ASP A 74 15.42 -42.80 24.57
CA ASP A 74 16.60 -42.14 23.96
C ASP A 74 17.42 -42.94 22.90
N ASN A 75 16.94 -44.10 22.44
CA ASN A 75 17.68 -45.01 21.56
C ASN A 75 16.92 -45.45 20.29
N GLN A 76 15.74 -44.90 20.02
CA GLN A 76 15.01 -45.23 18.79
C GLN A 76 15.43 -44.27 17.67
N PRO A 77 15.76 -44.77 16.46
CA PRO A 77 16.09 -43.91 15.32
C PRO A 77 14.92 -42.95 15.02
N PRO A 78 15.20 -41.71 14.60
CA PRO A 78 14.17 -40.72 14.32
C PRO A 78 13.21 -41.25 13.25
N ASP A 79 11.91 -41.19 13.55
CA ASP A 79 10.85 -41.54 12.60
C ASP A 79 10.92 -40.62 11.37
N LEU A 80 10.42 -41.08 10.23
CA LEU A 80 10.53 -40.42 8.94
C LEU A 80 9.89 -39.02 8.93
N ILE A 81 8.80 -38.81 9.68
CA ILE A 81 8.22 -37.48 9.90
C ILE A 81 9.23 -36.56 10.58
N HIS A 82 9.87 -37.05 11.65
CA HIS A 82 10.89 -36.31 12.37
C HIS A 82 12.10 -36.03 11.48
N LEU A 83 12.51 -36.98 10.63
CA LEU A 83 13.59 -36.81 9.67
C LEU A 83 13.23 -35.77 8.59
N THR A 84 12.03 -35.80 8.03
CA THR A 84 11.56 -34.82 7.03
C THR A 84 11.43 -33.43 7.66
N THR A 85 10.89 -33.32 8.87
CA THR A 85 10.87 -32.05 9.63
C THR A 85 12.29 -31.56 9.87
N MET A 86 13.23 -32.41 10.30
CA MET A 86 14.63 -32.05 10.48
C MET A 86 15.31 -31.59 9.17
N ILE A 87 15.04 -32.26 8.05
CA ILE A 87 15.58 -31.89 6.73
C ILE A 87 15.01 -30.54 6.28
N LEU A 88 13.70 -30.31 6.47
CA LEU A 88 13.06 -29.04 6.16
C LEU A 88 13.56 -27.91 7.08
N GLU A 89 13.68 -28.15 8.38
CA GLU A 89 14.25 -27.19 9.34
C GLU A 89 15.71 -26.87 9.02
N GLU A 90 16.51 -27.86 8.62
CA GLU A 90 17.90 -27.65 8.18
C GLU A 90 17.96 -26.89 6.85
N ALA A 91 17.10 -27.21 5.87
CA ALA A 91 17.01 -26.48 4.61
C ALA A 91 16.57 -25.03 4.81
N LEU A 92 15.60 -24.79 5.71
CA LEU A 92 15.14 -23.47 6.12
C LEU A 92 16.20 -22.70 6.91
N SER A 93 16.94 -23.37 7.80
CA SER A 93 18.06 -22.77 8.53
C SER A 93 19.20 -22.40 7.57
N ARG A 94 19.45 -23.23 6.55
CA ARG A 94 20.37 -22.93 5.46
C ARG A 94 19.88 -21.77 4.61
N SER A 95 18.60 -21.67 4.28
CA SER A 95 18.06 -20.56 3.48
C SER A 95 18.13 -19.23 4.25
N GLN A 96 17.88 -19.25 5.56
CA GLN A 96 18.12 -18.12 6.45
C GLN A 96 19.61 -17.72 6.46
N ALA A 97 20.51 -18.68 6.69
CA ALA A 97 21.95 -18.44 6.68
C ALA A 97 22.45 -17.89 5.33
N ARG A 98 21.91 -18.41 4.22
CA ARG A 98 22.18 -17.90 2.87
C ARG A 98 21.68 -16.49 2.68
N THR A 99 20.51 -16.14 3.22
CA THR A 99 19.98 -14.78 3.10
C THR A 99 20.79 -13.79 3.94
N VAL A 100 21.23 -14.19 5.13
CA VAL A 100 22.18 -13.41 5.94
C VAL A 100 23.51 -13.24 5.19
N PHE A 101 24.01 -14.30 4.53
CA PHE A 101 25.21 -14.23 3.69
C PHE A 101 25.02 -13.30 2.49
N VAL A 102 23.95 -13.48 1.71
CA VAL A 102 23.61 -12.63 0.56
C VAL A 102 23.51 -11.18 1.00
N HIS A 103 22.89 -10.91 2.15
CA HIS A 103 22.83 -9.56 2.67
C HIS A 103 24.21 -9.03 3.10
N GLY A 104 24.93 -9.76 3.96
CA GLY A 104 26.19 -9.29 4.54
C GLY A 104 27.34 -9.20 3.55
N GLU A 105 27.44 -10.16 2.63
CA GLU A 105 28.58 -10.30 1.72
C GLU A 105 28.31 -9.75 0.32
N ILE A 106 27.06 -9.76 -0.15
CA ILE A 106 26.71 -9.26 -1.48
C ILE A 106 26.05 -7.89 -1.38
N TRP A 107 24.91 -7.76 -0.70
CA TRP A 107 24.19 -6.49 -0.64
C TRP A 107 25.02 -5.36 -0.03
N VAL A 108 25.67 -5.58 1.11
CA VAL A 108 26.49 -4.55 1.77
C VAL A 108 27.72 -4.17 0.93
N GLU A 109 28.37 -5.14 0.28
CA GLU A 109 29.65 -4.94 -0.37
C GLU A 109 29.56 -4.67 -1.87
N HIS A 110 28.44 -4.94 -2.55
CA HIS A 110 28.39 -4.82 -4.01
C HIS A 110 28.74 -3.40 -4.49
N LEU A 111 28.45 -2.35 -3.73
CA LEU A 111 28.86 -0.98 -4.13
C LEU A 111 30.38 -0.72 -4.03
N SER A 112 31.14 -1.54 -3.30
CA SER A 112 32.60 -1.41 -3.14
C SER A 112 33.37 -2.20 -4.20
N TRP A 113 32.70 -3.09 -4.93
CA TRP A 113 33.32 -3.96 -5.92
C TRP A 113 33.74 -3.20 -7.18
N LYS A 114 34.72 -3.77 -7.88
CA LYS A 114 35.17 -3.29 -9.19
C LYS A 114 34.41 -4.01 -10.28
N TYR A 115 33.64 -3.25 -11.05
CA TYR A 115 32.84 -3.79 -12.15
C TYR A 115 33.48 -3.54 -13.50
N ALA A 116 33.25 -4.46 -14.44
CA ALA A 116 33.59 -4.27 -15.84
C ALA A 116 32.70 -3.18 -16.45
N GLN A 117 31.40 -3.17 -16.11
CA GLN A 117 30.45 -2.14 -16.51
C GLN A 117 29.73 -1.58 -15.29
N LEU A 118 29.51 -0.27 -15.26
CA LEU A 118 28.73 0.36 -14.19
C LEU A 118 27.29 -0.18 -14.10
N GLY A 119 26.74 -0.62 -15.24
CA GLY A 119 25.43 -1.27 -15.32
C GLY A 119 25.33 -2.55 -14.47
N ASP A 120 26.43 -3.29 -14.33
CA ASP A 120 26.45 -4.55 -13.57
C ASP A 120 26.17 -4.29 -12.08
N THR A 121 26.70 -3.19 -11.53
CA THR A 121 26.44 -2.78 -10.15
C THR A 121 24.96 -2.55 -9.90
N PHE A 122 24.30 -1.87 -10.82
CA PHE A 122 22.89 -1.53 -10.74
C PHE A 122 21.99 -2.76 -10.92
N GLU A 123 22.35 -3.65 -11.83
CA GLU A 123 21.62 -4.89 -12.07
C GLU A 123 21.66 -5.83 -10.86
N ILE A 124 22.81 -5.94 -10.19
CA ILE A 124 22.93 -6.71 -8.93
C ILE A 124 22.04 -6.10 -7.85
N GLY A 125 22.13 -4.78 -7.65
CA GLY A 125 21.29 -4.07 -6.68
C GLY A 125 19.79 -4.27 -6.95
N ARG A 126 19.38 -4.21 -8.22
CA ARG A 126 17.99 -4.44 -8.65
C ARG A 126 17.51 -5.86 -8.34
N ARG A 127 18.31 -6.89 -8.67
CA ARG A 127 17.95 -8.30 -8.39
C ARG A 127 17.83 -8.59 -6.90
N LEU A 128 18.77 -8.11 -6.10
CA LEU A 128 18.73 -8.28 -4.64
C LEU A 128 17.52 -7.55 -4.03
N SER A 129 17.24 -6.32 -4.49
CA SER A 129 16.06 -5.57 -4.06
C SER A 129 14.77 -6.30 -4.42
N SER A 130 14.68 -6.85 -5.64
CA SER A 130 13.53 -7.64 -6.10
C SER A 130 13.36 -8.92 -5.29
N PHE A 131 14.45 -9.60 -4.93
CA PHE A 131 14.41 -10.76 -4.05
C PHE A 131 13.88 -10.39 -2.65
N TYR A 132 14.36 -9.30 -2.05
CA TYR A 132 13.85 -8.86 -0.75
C TYR A 132 12.39 -8.44 -0.82
N ASP A 133 11.99 -7.74 -1.89
CA ASP A 133 10.60 -7.36 -2.14
C ASP A 133 9.70 -8.60 -2.24
N TYR A 134 10.12 -9.59 -3.02
CA TYR A 134 9.41 -10.86 -3.17
C TYR A 134 9.25 -11.57 -1.83
N VAL A 135 10.32 -11.75 -1.06
CA VAL A 135 10.25 -12.44 0.24
C VAL A 135 9.31 -11.73 1.21
N LEU A 136 9.37 -10.40 1.29
CA LEU A 136 8.54 -9.61 2.21
C LEU A 136 7.07 -9.54 1.76
N LYS A 137 6.79 -9.54 0.45
CA LYS A 137 5.42 -9.64 -0.08
C LYS A 137 4.80 -11.02 0.15
N GLN A 138 5.60 -12.08 -0.05
CA GLN A 138 5.14 -13.45 0.11
C GLN A 138 5.02 -13.85 1.58
N SER A 139 5.89 -13.35 2.45
CA SER A 139 5.89 -13.65 3.88
C SER A 139 6.03 -12.37 4.71
N PRO A 140 4.99 -11.53 4.79
CA PRO A 140 5.03 -10.35 5.64
C PRO A 140 5.30 -10.73 7.10
N PRO A 141 6.34 -10.18 7.76
CA PRO A 141 6.67 -10.62 9.11
C PRO A 141 5.65 -10.23 10.20
N ALA A 142 4.61 -9.48 9.85
CA ALA A 142 3.45 -9.19 10.69
C ALA A 142 2.47 -10.38 10.82
N LEU A 143 2.50 -11.33 9.88
CA LEU A 143 1.62 -12.51 9.89
C LEU A 143 2.18 -13.58 10.83
N GLY A 144 1.36 -14.06 11.77
CA GLY A 144 1.78 -15.05 12.78
C GLY A 144 2.01 -16.45 12.19
N ASP A 145 1.06 -16.91 11.37
CA ASP A 145 1.19 -18.12 10.56
C ASP A 145 1.60 -17.66 9.15
N ARG A 146 2.86 -17.88 8.77
CA ARG A 146 3.38 -17.41 7.49
C ARG A 146 4.42 -18.37 6.94
N PRO A 147 4.53 -18.51 5.61
CA PRO A 147 5.56 -19.35 5.01
C PRO A 147 6.93 -18.71 5.26
N PHE A 148 7.96 -19.50 5.55
CA PHE A 148 9.33 -19.00 5.76
C PHE A 148 9.46 -17.90 6.84
N PRO A 149 8.92 -18.07 8.06
CA PRO A 149 8.85 -17.00 9.04
C PRO A 149 10.23 -16.51 9.50
N ALA A 150 11.21 -17.43 9.57
CA ALA A 150 12.59 -17.14 9.91
C ALA A 150 13.30 -16.30 8.83
N LEU A 151 13.02 -16.56 7.56
CA LEU A 151 13.61 -15.84 6.43
C LEU A 151 13.11 -14.40 6.37
N SER A 152 11.79 -14.21 6.41
CA SER A 152 11.20 -12.86 6.42
C SER A 152 11.59 -12.08 7.67
N GLN A 153 11.63 -12.75 8.84
CA GLN A 153 12.13 -12.13 10.06
C GLN A 153 13.61 -11.74 9.95
N ALA A 154 14.46 -12.57 9.34
CA ALA A 154 15.87 -12.25 9.16
C ALA A 154 16.05 -11.02 8.26
N LEU A 155 15.28 -10.90 7.17
CA LEU A 155 15.30 -9.69 6.34
C LEU A 155 14.81 -8.46 7.11
N ALA A 156 13.67 -8.57 7.81
CA ALA A 156 13.15 -7.48 8.62
C ALA A 156 14.13 -7.05 9.71
N ASP A 157 14.76 -8.00 10.38
CA ASP A 157 15.80 -7.74 11.37
C ASP A 157 16.96 -6.97 10.75
N VAL A 158 17.49 -7.45 9.64
CA VAL A 158 18.68 -6.87 9.04
C VAL A 158 18.41 -5.49 8.42
N LEU A 159 17.19 -5.24 7.94
CA LEU A 159 16.83 -4.02 7.21
C LEU A 159 16.13 -2.97 8.08
N LEU A 160 15.54 -3.35 9.21
CA LEU A 160 14.87 -2.44 10.14
C LEU A 160 15.51 -2.43 11.54
N HIS A 161 15.57 -3.58 12.22
CA HIS A 161 15.89 -3.63 13.66
C HIS A 161 17.39 -3.58 13.98
N LYS A 162 18.20 -4.21 13.14
CA LYS A 162 19.66 -4.36 13.22
C LYS A 162 20.36 -3.66 12.05
N ALA A 163 19.63 -2.81 11.34
CA ALA A 163 20.16 -2.03 10.24
C ALA A 163 21.37 -1.21 10.71
N THR A 164 22.45 -1.28 9.94
CA THR A 164 23.65 -0.45 10.11
C THR A 164 23.81 0.46 8.88
N THR A 165 24.65 1.50 8.99
CA THR A 165 24.85 2.43 7.87
C THR A 165 25.30 1.72 6.60
N SER A 166 26.07 0.64 6.71
CA SER A 166 26.52 -0.15 5.55
C SER A 166 25.39 -0.95 4.92
N THR A 167 24.42 -1.45 5.70
CA THR A 167 23.23 -2.16 5.17
C THR A 167 22.27 -1.25 4.41
N ILE A 168 22.19 0.03 4.79
CA ILE A 168 21.26 1.00 4.20
C ILE A 168 21.90 1.82 3.08
N LYS A 169 23.23 1.97 3.09
CA LYS A 169 23.97 2.72 2.07
C LYS A 169 23.63 2.29 0.63
N PRO A 170 23.49 1.00 0.29
CA PRO A 170 23.12 0.63 -1.07
C PRO A 170 21.75 1.11 -1.51
N LEU A 171 20.78 1.12 -0.59
CA LEU A 171 19.44 1.66 -0.85
C LEU A 171 19.50 3.16 -1.15
N VAL A 172 20.17 3.93 -0.29
CA VAL A 172 20.24 5.39 -0.44
C VAL A 172 21.07 5.79 -1.66
N SER A 173 22.14 5.04 -1.97
CA SER A 173 22.94 5.25 -3.17
C SER A 173 22.15 4.96 -4.44
N SER A 174 21.29 3.94 -4.44
CA SER A 174 20.44 3.60 -5.59
C SER A 174 19.44 4.73 -5.87
N ILE A 175 18.81 5.26 -4.82
CA ILE A 175 17.93 6.45 -4.92
C ILE A 175 18.69 7.66 -5.45
N ALA A 176 19.95 7.86 -5.06
CA ALA A 176 20.70 9.04 -5.48
C ALA A 176 21.21 9.02 -6.92
N VAL A 177 21.41 7.82 -7.50
CA VAL A 177 22.18 7.68 -8.76
C VAL A 177 21.35 7.14 -9.91
N ALA A 178 20.31 6.34 -9.66
CA ALA A 178 19.72 5.51 -10.72
C ALA A 178 18.19 5.54 -10.70
N PRO A 179 17.56 6.47 -11.44
CA PRO A 179 16.11 6.58 -11.55
C PRO A 179 15.43 5.25 -11.95
N HIS A 180 16.05 4.49 -12.86
CA HIS A 180 15.55 3.21 -13.35
C HIS A 180 15.55 2.09 -12.30
N ILE A 181 16.35 2.19 -11.22
CA ILE A 181 16.32 1.23 -10.11
C ILE A 181 15.16 1.53 -9.16
N LEU A 182 14.60 2.74 -9.20
CA LEU A 182 13.45 3.06 -8.36
C LEU A 182 12.16 2.37 -8.79
N GLY A 183 12.09 1.83 -10.01
CA GLY A 183 10.93 1.02 -10.44
C GLY A 183 10.69 -0.20 -9.56
N THR A 184 11.67 -0.64 -8.78
CA THR A 184 11.59 -1.75 -7.82
C THR A 184 11.80 -1.27 -6.37
N LEU A 185 11.33 -0.07 -6.01
CA LEU A 185 11.67 0.59 -4.75
C LEU A 185 11.35 -0.23 -3.50
N TYR A 186 12.37 -0.96 -3.05
CA TYR A 186 12.43 -1.64 -1.77
C TYR A 186 12.13 -0.72 -0.58
N ALA A 187 12.43 0.58 -0.71
CA ALA A 187 12.18 1.57 0.34
C ALA A 187 10.67 1.73 0.64
N SER A 188 9.80 1.69 -0.38
CA SER A 188 8.36 1.77 -0.15
C SER A 188 7.93 0.56 0.66
N LEU A 189 8.32 -0.65 0.26
CA LEU A 189 7.93 -1.87 0.96
C LEU A 189 8.44 -1.91 2.41
N VAL A 190 9.69 -1.53 2.66
CA VAL A 190 10.26 -1.51 4.02
C VAL A 190 9.53 -0.52 4.91
N LEU A 191 9.25 0.67 4.40
CA LEU A 191 8.55 1.71 5.14
C LEU A 191 7.09 1.29 5.37
N SER A 192 6.37 0.83 4.35
CA SER A 192 5.01 0.31 4.48
C SER A 192 4.95 -0.87 5.45
N TYR A 193 5.91 -1.79 5.39
CA TYR A 193 6.01 -2.88 6.35
C TYR A 193 6.18 -2.36 7.78
N LYS A 194 7.08 -1.39 8.00
CA LYS A 194 7.24 -0.77 9.32
C LYS A 194 5.93 -0.14 9.83
N GLN A 195 5.06 0.38 8.96
CA GLN A 195 3.79 1.00 9.36
C GLN A 195 2.83 -0.04 9.93
N SER A 196 2.93 -1.27 9.44
CA SER A 196 2.13 -2.41 9.93
C SER A 196 2.58 -2.92 11.30
N ILE A 197 3.78 -2.57 11.77
CA ILE A 197 4.31 -3.05 13.05
C ILE A 197 3.78 -2.16 14.19
N PRO A 198 2.84 -2.64 15.04
CA PRO A 198 2.47 -1.91 16.25
C PRO A 198 3.73 -1.77 17.11
N TYR A 199 3.96 -0.62 17.72
CA TYR A 199 5.11 -0.30 18.61
C TYR A 199 6.39 0.26 17.98
N SER A 200 6.42 0.50 16.67
CA SER A 200 7.57 1.17 16.04
C SER A 200 7.52 2.71 16.16
N SER A 201 7.53 3.26 17.38
CA SER A 201 7.54 4.72 17.59
C SER A 201 8.90 5.38 17.38
N LYS A 202 9.97 4.59 17.27
CA LYS A 202 11.33 5.12 17.07
C LYS A 202 11.67 5.20 15.58
N PRO A 203 12.32 6.29 15.12
CA PRO A 203 12.77 6.38 13.75
C PRO A 203 13.82 5.30 13.48
N CYS A 204 13.64 4.53 12.40
CA CYS A 204 14.57 3.46 12.04
C CYS A 204 15.76 4.02 11.26
N LEU A 205 16.84 3.25 11.12
CA LEU A 205 18.01 3.72 10.39
C LEU A 205 17.72 4.05 8.90
N PRO A 206 16.90 3.27 8.16
CA PRO A 206 16.46 3.66 6.81
C PRO A 206 15.85 5.07 6.74
N GLU A 207 14.92 5.40 7.63
CA GLU A 207 14.30 6.72 7.69
C GLU A 207 15.33 7.81 8.00
N GLN A 208 16.17 7.58 9.01
CA GLN A 208 17.22 8.52 9.37
C GLN A 208 18.19 8.73 8.21
N ALA A 209 18.52 7.69 7.44
CA ALA A 209 19.45 7.77 6.32
C ALA A 209 18.83 8.44 5.09
N LEU A 210 17.54 8.23 4.83
CA LEU A 210 16.81 8.89 3.75
C LEU A 210 16.61 10.38 4.04
N CYS A 211 16.54 10.76 5.31
CA CYS A 211 16.34 12.15 5.73
C CYS A 211 17.62 12.86 6.15
N ALA A 212 18.71 12.13 6.37
CA ALA A 212 20.03 12.70 6.55
C ALA A 212 20.62 13.09 5.21
N ARG A 213 21.18 14.31 5.14
CA ARG A 213 22.00 14.72 3.99
C ARG A 213 23.19 13.79 3.84
N VAL A 214 23.14 12.93 2.83
CA VAL A 214 24.22 11.99 2.55
C VAL A 214 25.41 12.76 1.97
N ALA A 215 26.56 12.66 2.64
CA ALA A 215 27.82 13.05 2.02
C ALA A 215 28.11 12.03 0.92
N GLY A 216 28.11 12.47 -0.35
CA GLY A 216 28.34 11.60 -1.51
C GLY A 216 29.56 10.71 -1.30
N GLY A 217 29.32 9.40 -1.23
CA GLY A 217 30.32 8.40 -0.91
C GLY A 217 31.12 7.93 -2.12
N ALA A 218 32.44 8.00 -1.99
CA ALA A 218 33.52 7.25 -2.68
C ALA A 218 33.36 6.95 -4.18
N GLY A 219 33.98 7.78 -5.04
CA GLY A 219 34.33 7.36 -6.41
C GLY A 219 34.52 8.48 -7.43
N PHE A 220 33.88 9.63 -7.25
CA PHE A 220 34.00 10.77 -8.16
C PHE A 220 34.86 11.86 -7.51
N THR A 221 36.08 12.04 -8.02
CA THR A 221 37.11 12.95 -7.48
C THR A 221 36.83 14.45 -7.65
N ASP A 222 35.60 14.85 -7.97
CA ASP A 222 35.21 16.25 -8.04
C ASP A 222 34.71 16.75 -6.69
N SER A 223 35.60 17.43 -5.97
CA SER A 223 35.45 17.99 -4.63
C SER A 223 34.45 19.16 -4.51
N THR A 224 33.56 19.34 -5.50
CA THR A 224 32.58 20.44 -5.57
C THR A 224 31.12 19.98 -5.64
N ARG A 225 30.81 18.67 -5.68
CA ARG A 225 29.40 18.23 -5.68
C ARG A 225 28.77 18.47 -4.31
N SER A 226 27.78 19.37 -4.28
CA SER A 226 26.89 19.62 -3.14
C SER A 226 26.31 18.30 -2.62
N ARG A 227 26.27 18.12 -1.30
CA ARG A 227 25.59 16.98 -0.66
C ARG A 227 24.18 16.88 -1.22
N ILE A 228 23.83 15.71 -1.75
CA ILE A 228 22.52 15.48 -2.35
C ILE A 228 21.61 14.95 -1.26
N ASP A 229 20.46 15.59 -1.09
CA ASP A 229 19.42 15.17 -0.15
C ASP A 229 18.51 14.13 -0.84
N PRO A 230 18.39 12.90 -0.33
CA PRO A 230 17.55 11.87 -0.95
C PRO A 230 16.08 12.30 -1.07
N VAL A 231 15.57 13.12 -0.14
CA VAL A 231 14.19 13.65 -0.21
C VAL A 231 14.04 14.59 -1.40
N ASP A 232 15.02 15.46 -1.65
CA ASP A 232 15.00 16.36 -2.80
C ASP A 232 15.12 15.58 -4.13
N ILE A 233 15.88 14.48 -4.14
CA ILE A 233 15.99 13.59 -5.31
C ILE A 233 14.65 12.91 -5.61
N LEU A 234 14.01 12.30 -4.60
CA LEU A 234 12.70 11.69 -4.74
C LEU A 234 11.67 12.71 -5.23
N ALA A 235 11.68 13.93 -4.65
CA ALA A 235 10.80 15.01 -5.10
C ALA A 235 11.08 15.43 -6.55
N ASN A 236 12.32 15.34 -7.03
CA ASN A 236 12.66 15.58 -8.43
C ASN A 236 12.23 14.44 -9.35
N TYR A 237 12.29 13.18 -8.90
CA TYR A 237 11.78 12.05 -9.67
C TYR A 237 10.28 12.11 -9.89
N VAL A 238 9.51 12.57 -8.90
CA VAL A 238 8.08 12.83 -9.07
C VAL A 238 7.81 13.83 -10.22
N LYS A 239 8.74 14.75 -10.49
CA LYS A 239 8.62 15.76 -11.55
C LYS A 239 9.16 15.28 -12.91
N GLY A 240 9.88 14.16 -12.96
CA GLY A 240 10.59 13.69 -14.15
C GLY A 240 9.68 12.90 -15.08
N TRP A 241 9.22 13.52 -16.17
CA TRP A 241 8.35 12.88 -17.16
C TRP A 241 9.07 11.87 -18.06
N ASP A 242 10.39 11.97 -18.17
CA ASP A 242 11.23 11.13 -19.04
C ASP A 242 11.54 9.74 -18.47
N ILE A 243 11.18 9.48 -17.22
CA ILE A 243 11.59 8.30 -16.45
C ILE A 243 10.50 7.20 -16.45
N GLY A 244 9.38 7.44 -17.15
CA GLY A 244 8.20 6.57 -17.13
C GLY A 244 7.30 6.85 -15.90
N THR A 245 6.21 6.10 -15.77
CA THR A 245 5.18 6.34 -14.74
C THR A 245 5.49 5.69 -13.39
N ALA A 246 6.19 4.55 -13.41
CA ALA A 246 6.50 3.78 -12.21
C ALA A 246 7.40 4.54 -11.23
N VAL A 247 8.46 5.19 -11.72
CA VAL A 247 9.45 5.87 -10.87
C VAL A 247 8.85 7.08 -10.13
N PRO A 248 8.12 8.00 -10.79
CA PRO A 248 7.37 9.05 -10.09
C PRO A 248 6.39 8.51 -9.04
N LEU A 249 5.64 7.45 -9.38
CA LEU A 249 4.64 6.86 -8.48
C LEU A 249 5.28 6.26 -7.22
N GLU A 250 6.35 5.48 -7.38
CA GLU A 250 7.06 4.90 -6.25
C GLU A 250 7.79 5.97 -5.43
N SER A 251 8.31 7.02 -6.09
CA SER A 251 8.95 8.14 -5.39
C SER A 251 7.97 8.89 -4.50
N ILE A 252 6.74 9.15 -4.97
CA ILE A 252 5.73 9.82 -4.15
C ILE A 252 5.22 8.92 -3.01
N ARG A 253 5.14 7.60 -3.21
CA ARG A 253 4.82 6.63 -2.15
C ARG A 253 5.89 6.61 -1.06
N VAL A 254 7.18 6.62 -1.43
CA VAL A 254 8.28 6.70 -0.46
C VAL A 254 8.23 8.03 0.31
N LEU A 255 7.99 9.14 -0.38
CA LEU A 255 7.82 10.44 0.27
C LEU A 255 6.65 10.44 1.27
N TYR A 256 5.50 9.89 0.86
CA TYR A 256 4.34 9.72 1.73
C TYR A 256 4.68 8.91 2.98
N ALA A 257 5.30 7.74 2.79
CA ALA A 257 5.67 6.87 3.90
C ALA A 257 6.67 7.54 4.85
N LEU A 258 7.68 8.25 4.32
CA LEU A 258 8.63 9.03 5.13
C LEU A 258 7.94 10.12 5.96
N CYS A 259 7.04 10.89 5.34
CA CYS A 259 6.28 11.91 6.04
C CYS A 259 5.40 11.29 7.15
N ALA A 260 4.80 10.13 6.90
CA ALA A 260 3.97 9.42 7.87
C ALA A 260 4.71 9.00 9.14
N PHE A 261 6.02 8.73 9.06
CA PHE A 261 6.82 8.34 10.21
C PHE A 261 7.50 9.48 10.95
N LEU A 262 7.94 10.51 10.23
CA LEU A 262 8.93 11.42 10.79
C LEU A 262 8.35 12.73 11.31
N SER A 263 7.07 13.05 11.04
CA SER A 263 6.37 14.29 11.42
C SER A 263 7.10 15.62 11.14
N VAL A 264 8.36 15.62 10.70
CA VAL A 264 9.30 16.75 10.73
C VAL A 264 10.13 16.85 9.45
N THR A 265 10.11 15.84 8.57
CA THR A 265 10.93 15.87 7.36
C THR A 265 10.23 16.63 6.24
N GLN A 266 10.61 17.90 6.10
CA GLN A 266 10.25 18.74 4.98
C GLN A 266 11.38 18.73 3.93
N PRO A 267 11.07 18.70 2.63
CA PRO A 267 12.07 18.88 1.58
C PRO A 267 12.77 20.24 1.73
N SER A 268 13.95 20.41 1.13
CA SER A 268 14.73 21.65 1.28
C SER A 268 14.00 22.90 0.78
N ASN A 269 13.03 22.72 -0.13
CA ASN A 269 12.12 23.76 -0.62
C ASN A 269 10.69 23.18 -0.77
N PRO A 270 9.88 23.18 0.31
CA PRO A 270 8.54 22.60 0.28
C PRO A 270 7.61 23.35 -0.65
N GLU A 271 7.71 24.68 -0.71
CA GLU A 271 6.86 25.51 -1.56
C GLU A 271 7.06 25.21 -3.06
N ALA A 272 8.31 25.18 -3.55
CA ALA A 272 8.58 24.86 -4.95
C ALA A 272 8.17 23.41 -5.30
N THR A 273 8.27 22.50 -4.33
CA THR A 273 7.85 21.09 -4.50
C THR A 273 6.34 20.98 -4.59
N VAL A 274 5.60 21.63 -3.69
CA VAL A 274 4.13 21.70 -3.72
C VAL A 274 3.66 22.34 -5.04
N VAL A 275 4.26 23.44 -5.48
CA VAL A 275 3.92 24.06 -6.78
C VAL A 275 4.13 23.10 -7.95
N SER A 276 5.19 22.31 -7.92
CA SER A 276 5.45 21.31 -8.97
C SER A 276 4.43 20.16 -8.92
N PHE A 277 4.08 19.71 -7.72
CA PHE A 277 3.10 18.63 -7.50
C PHE A 277 1.69 19.06 -7.89
N VAL A 278 1.32 20.30 -7.58
CA VAL A 278 0.10 20.95 -8.07
C VAL A 278 0.03 20.92 -9.60
N ARG A 279 1.13 21.20 -10.30
CA ARG A 279 1.15 21.14 -11.78
C ARG A 279 0.90 19.74 -12.31
N ILE A 280 1.50 18.71 -11.69
CA ILE A 280 1.27 17.29 -12.05
C ILE A 280 -0.22 16.97 -11.90
N VAL A 281 -0.78 17.33 -10.75
CA VAL A 281 -2.20 17.14 -10.45
C VAL A 281 -3.13 17.85 -11.45
N GLN A 282 -2.77 19.05 -11.91
CA GLN A 282 -3.58 19.81 -12.87
C GLN A 282 -3.45 19.29 -14.31
N HIS A 283 -2.37 18.59 -14.64
CA HIS A 283 -2.09 18.19 -16.00
C HIS A 283 -2.95 16.98 -16.43
N PRO A 284 -3.81 17.12 -17.46
CA PRO A 284 -4.80 16.09 -17.81
C PRO A 284 -4.19 14.83 -18.43
N CYS A 285 -2.99 14.92 -19.01
CA CYS A 285 -2.32 13.77 -19.65
C CYS A 285 -1.40 13.01 -18.69
N GLU A 286 -1.30 13.43 -17.43
CA GLU A 286 -0.52 12.67 -16.44
C GLU A 286 -1.25 11.40 -16.03
N ASP A 287 -0.47 10.39 -15.69
CA ASP A 287 -0.99 9.12 -15.17
C ASP A 287 -1.90 9.35 -13.96
N LEU A 288 -3.04 8.66 -13.97
CA LEU A 288 -4.05 8.84 -12.94
C LEU A 288 -3.55 8.38 -11.56
N ALA A 289 -2.85 7.25 -11.49
CA ALA A 289 -2.34 6.74 -10.23
C ALA A 289 -1.34 7.72 -9.62
N LEU A 290 -0.48 8.34 -10.45
CA LEU A 290 0.43 9.40 -10.03
C LEU A 290 -0.32 10.62 -9.49
N ARG A 291 -1.32 11.15 -10.22
CA ARG A 291 -2.10 12.32 -9.77
C ARG A 291 -2.80 12.06 -8.43
N ASN A 292 -3.37 10.86 -8.25
CA ASN A 292 -4.03 10.46 -7.01
C ASN A 292 -3.03 10.35 -5.85
N ALA A 293 -1.87 9.72 -6.10
CA ALA A 293 -0.81 9.59 -5.09
C ALA A 293 -0.24 10.95 -4.68
N VAL A 294 -0.06 11.88 -5.63
CA VAL A 294 0.36 13.26 -5.36
C VAL A 294 -0.68 14.01 -4.54
N TRP A 295 -1.97 13.87 -4.82
CA TRP A 295 -3.01 14.47 -3.97
C TRP A 295 -3.02 13.90 -2.56
N ASN A 296 -2.91 12.57 -2.42
CA ASN A 296 -2.85 11.92 -1.12
C ASN A 296 -1.63 12.40 -0.32
N PHE A 297 -0.48 12.56 -0.99
CA PHE A 297 0.71 13.16 -0.40
C PHE A 297 0.50 14.60 0.03
N ILE A 298 -0.09 15.46 -0.82
CA ILE A 298 -0.36 16.86 -0.48
C ILE A 298 -1.32 16.93 0.73
N ALA A 299 -2.37 16.11 0.75
CA ALA A 299 -3.29 16.01 1.88
C ALA A 299 -2.57 15.63 3.16
N PHE A 300 -1.77 14.58 3.11
CA PHE A 300 -1.02 14.11 4.27
C PHE A 300 0.03 15.13 4.75
N ALA A 301 0.80 15.74 3.84
CA ALA A 301 1.80 16.74 4.17
C ALA A 301 1.19 17.98 4.82
N GLN A 302 -0.04 18.34 4.44
CA GLN A 302 -0.77 19.44 5.05
C GLN A 302 -1.18 19.14 6.50
N GLU A 303 -1.41 17.88 6.89
CA GLU A 303 -1.69 17.49 8.29
C GLU A 303 -0.51 17.79 9.23
N GLN A 304 0.71 17.92 8.69
CA GLN A 304 1.96 18.01 9.47
C GLN A 304 2.63 19.40 9.41
N GLY A 305 2.11 20.35 8.61
CA GLY A 305 2.81 21.61 8.31
C GLY A 305 2.26 22.85 9.04
N GLU A 306 3.15 23.68 9.61
CA GLU A 306 2.82 25.04 10.07
C GLU A 306 2.85 26.06 8.90
N ASP A 307 1.91 27.02 8.92
CA ASP A 307 1.59 27.95 7.82
C ASP A 307 2.63 29.07 7.66
N ASP A 308 3.34 29.12 6.52
CA ASP A 308 4.25 30.22 6.17
C ASP A 308 3.67 31.01 4.98
N SER A 309 3.00 32.12 5.30
CA SER A 309 2.14 32.86 4.38
C SER A 309 2.94 33.66 3.32
N LYS A 310 3.11 33.10 2.12
CA LYS A 310 3.51 33.87 0.91
C LYS A 310 2.58 33.60 -0.27
N LYS A 311 2.57 34.57 -1.18
CA LYS A 311 1.56 34.89 -2.20
C LYS A 311 1.57 33.96 -3.43
N HIS A 312 1.74 32.65 -3.22
CA HIS A 312 1.71 31.64 -4.28
C HIS A 312 0.34 30.94 -4.30
N MET A 313 -0.02 30.43 -5.48
CA MET A 313 -1.27 29.69 -5.69
C MET A 313 -1.32 28.52 -4.71
N SER A 314 -2.25 28.56 -3.77
CA SER A 314 -2.29 27.57 -2.69
C SER A 314 -2.89 26.25 -3.20
N ALA A 315 -2.53 25.13 -2.59
CA ALA A 315 -3.15 23.83 -2.90
C ALA A 315 -4.68 23.88 -2.72
N LEU A 316 -5.18 24.70 -1.79
CA LEU A 316 -6.61 24.92 -1.61
C LEU A 316 -7.25 25.71 -2.75
N GLU A 317 -6.58 26.71 -3.31
CA GLU A 317 -7.07 27.42 -4.50
C GLU A 317 -7.21 26.47 -5.68
N VAL A 318 -6.26 25.56 -5.87
CA VAL A 318 -6.29 24.53 -6.92
C VAL A 318 -7.41 23.53 -6.68
N ALA A 319 -7.61 23.10 -5.44
CA ALA A 319 -8.72 22.23 -5.08
C ALA A 319 -10.07 22.91 -5.36
N ASN A 320 -10.20 24.21 -5.02
CA ASN A 320 -11.39 25.00 -5.30
C ASN A 320 -11.65 25.17 -6.80
N GLU A 321 -10.60 25.44 -7.60
CA GLU A 321 -10.71 25.49 -9.06
C GLU A 321 -11.14 24.12 -9.62
N THR A 322 -10.55 23.04 -9.13
CA THR A 322 -10.92 21.68 -9.52
C THR A 322 -12.38 21.37 -9.21
N LEU A 323 -12.88 21.83 -8.05
CA LEU A 323 -14.29 21.71 -7.67
C LEU A 323 -15.23 22.49 -8.58
N SER A 324 -14.81 23.55 -9.27
CA SER A 324 -15.68 24.22 -10.26
C SER A 324 -16.08 23.29 -11.41
N ARG A 325 -15.29 22.23 -11.63
CA ARG A 325 -15.49 21.20 -12.66
C ARG A 325 -15.81 19.82 -12.07
N TRP A 326 -16.34 19.80 -10.84
CA TRP A 326 -16.59 18.55 -10.12
C TRP A 326 -17.48 17.59 -10.91
N LYS A 327 -18.44 18.07 -11.71
CA LYS A 327 -19.34 17.22 -12.49
C LYS A 327 -18.64 16.49 -13.64
N ASP A 328 -17.67 17.15 -14.30
CA ASP A 328 -16.83 16.49 -15.30
C ASP A 328 -16.03 15.35 -14.65
N LEU A 329 -15.46 15.61 -13.46
CA LEU A 329 -14.68 14.62 -12.72
C LEU A 329 -15.55 13.51 -12.11
N TRP A 330 -16.78 13.81 -11.71
CA TRP A 330 -17.72 12.83 -11.20
C TRP A 330 -18.00 11.70 -12.19
N GLU A 331 -18.05 12.04 -13.48
CA GLU A 331 -18.25 11.09 -14.58
C GLU A 331 -16.93 10.51 -15.08
N ALA A 332 -15.92 11.35 -15.33
CA ALA A 332 -14.68 10.90 -15.96
C ALA A 332 -13.70 10.25 -14.97
N ASN A 333 -13.69 10.68 -13.71
CA ASN A 333 -12.69 10.27 -12.74
C ASN A 333 -13.08 10.52 -11.26
N PRO A 334 -13.99 9.70 -10.70
CA PRO A 334 -14.46 9.88 -9.34
C PRO A 334 -13.35 9.66 -8.29
N GLN A 335 -12.32 8.87 -8.60
CA GLN A 335 -11.17 8.65 -7.72
C GLN A 335 -10.39 9.94 -7.47
N LEU A 336 -10.07 10.67 -8.54
CA LEU A 336 -9.39 11.96 -8.44
C LEU A 336 -10.23 12.97 -7.65
N LEU A 337 -11.54 13.01 -7.92
CA LEU A 337 -12.47 13.86 -7.17
C LEU A 337 -12.49 13.49 -5.67
N ALA A 338 -12.43 12.19 -5.34
CA ALA A 338 -12.37 11.71 -3.97
C ALA A 338 -11.09 12.19 -3.27
N SER A 339 -9.94 12.12 -3.93
CA SER A 339 -8.66 12.62 -3.41
C SER A 339 -8.69 14.15 -3.18
N VAL A 340 -9.30 14.92 -4.09
CA VAL A 340 -9.48 16.38 -3.92
C VAL A 340 -10.36 16.68 -2.71
N PHE A 341 -11.49 15.99 -2.57
CA PHE A 341 -12.38 16.19 -1.42
C PHE A 341 -11.76 15.72 -0.10
N ARG A 342 -10.96 14.65 -0.11
CA ARG A 342 -10.18 14.20 1.04
C ARG A 342 -9.19 15.29 1.47
N PHE A 343 -8.45 15.88 0.53
CA PHE A 343 -7.55 17.01 0.80
C PHE A 343 -8.30 18.18 1.47
N ILE A 344 -9.44 18.59 0.90
CA ILE A 344 -10.25 19.68 1.46
C ILE A 344 -10.74 19.32 2.87
N TYR A 345 -11.19 18.09 3.08
CA TYR A 345 -11.61 17.62 4.40
C TYR A 345 -10.49 17.71 5.42
N VAL A 346 -9.29 17.24 5.08
CA VAL A 346 -8.09 17.30 5.92
C VAL A 346 -7.76 18.75 6.29
N VAL A 347 -7.72 19.67 5.32
CA VAL A 347 -7.53 21.10 5.57
C VAL A 347 -8.54 21.62 6.60
N TRP A 348 -9.81 21.20 6.51
CA TRP A 348 -10.84 21.58 7.46
C TRP A 348 -10.70 20.91 8.84
N GLN A 349 -10.17 19.69 8.94
CA GLN A 349 -9.88 19.09 10.24
C GLN A 349 -8.84 19.91 11.01
N HIS A 350 -7.83 20.42 10.29
CA HIS A 350 -6.77 21.29 10.78
C HIS A 350 -7.15 22.77 10.78
N GLY A 351 -8.45 23.09 10.81
CA GLY A 351 -8.88 24.43 10.46
C GLY A 351 -8.51 25.56 11.42
N LEU A 352 -8.00 25.23 12.61
CA LEU A 352 -7.42 26.21 13.54
C LEU A 352 -6.00 26.62 13.12
N GLU A 353 -5.25 25.70 12.53
CA GLU A 353 -3.88 25.92 12.03
C GLU A 353 -3.91 26.74 10.73
N HIS A 354 -4.92 26.53 9.88
CA HIS A 354 -5.07 27.23 8.59
C HIS A 354 -6.19 28.26 8.57
N LYS A 355 -6.40 28.96 9.69
CA LYS A 355 -7.56 29.84 9.88
C LYS A 355 -7.71 30.89 8.78
N ASN A 356 -6.62 31.55 8.36
CA ASN A 356 -6.67 32.62 7.34
C ASN A 356 -7.15 32.09 5.98
N LEU A 357 -6.62 30.94 5.58
CA LEU A 357 -6.95 30.28 4.32
C LEU A 357 -8.41 29.78 4.32
N ILE A 358 -8.84 29.19 5.43
CA ILE A 358 -10.21 28.68 5.59
C ILE A 358 -11.22 29.81 5.72
N ASP A 359 -10.91 30.90 6.43
CA ASP A 359 -11.84 32.03 6.55
C ASP A 359 -12.15 32.66 5.19
N THR A 360 -11.15 32.72 4.30
CA THR A 360 -11.34 33.17 2.91
C THR A 360 -12.28 32.22 2.16
N THR A 361 -12.06 30.91 2.25
CA THR A 361 -12.89 29.93 1.53
C THR A 361 -14.28 29.76 2.17
N ARG A 362 -14.41 29.96 3.49
CA ARG A 362 -15.67 29.91 4.23
C ARG A 362 -16.64 31.00 3.77
N GLY A 363 -16.12 32.13 3.32
CA GLY A 363 -16.90 33.22 2.70
C GLY A 363 -17.23 33.01 1.22
N ASN A 364 -16.68 31.99 0.56
CA ASN A 364 -16.90 31.72 -0.85
C ASN A 364 -18.23 30.99 -1.09
N ASP A 365 -19.19 31.69 -1.69
CA ASP A 365 -20.53 31.15 -1.98
C ASP A 365 -20.54 30.05 -3.05
N GLU A 366 -19.67 30.17 -4.05
CA GLU A 366 -19.55 29.22 -5.15
C GLU A 366 -19.00 27.88 -4.65
N PHE A 367 -17.98 27.92 -3.79
CA PHE A 367 -17.42 26.73 -3.15
C PHE A 367 -18.52 25.92 -2.43
N TRP A 368 -19.30 26.55 -1.55
CA TRP A 368 -20.37 25.84 -0.83
C TRP A 368 -21.50 25.38 -1.75
N THR A 369 -21.75 26.10 -2.84
CA THR A 369 -22.72 25.67 -3.85
C THR A 369 -22.26 24.38 -4.52
N ASN A 370 -20.99 24.27 -4.89
CA ASN A 370 -20.42 23.05 -5.47
C ASN A 370 -20.39 21.89 -4.47
N VAL A 371 -19.93 22.13 -3.23
CA VAL A 371 -19.91 21.10 -2.17
C VAL A 371 -21.32 20.57 -1.89
N VAL A 372 -22.33 21.44 -1.77
CA VAL A 372 -23.71 21.02 -1.54
C VAL A 372 -24.31 20.34 -2.78
N ALA A 373 -23.95 20.76 -3.99
CA ALA A 373 -24.37 20.07 -5.21
C ALA A 373 -23.85 18.62 -5.24
N VAL A 374 -22.59 18.40 -4.88
CA VAL A 374 -22.02 17.05 -4.73
C VAL A 374 -22.76 16.20 -3.70
N VAL A 375 -23.11 16.77 -2.54
CA VAL A 375 -23.90 16.05 -1.52
C VAL A 375 -25.28 15.64 -2.06
N LYS A 376 -25.84 16.43 -2.97
CA LYS A 376 -27.16 16.19 -3.59
C LYS A 376 -27.12 15.33 -4.84
N GLU A 377 -25.96 15.11 -5.43
CA GLU A 377 -25.86 14.31 -6.66
C GLU A 377 -26.29 12.87 -6.37
N GLU A 378 -27.17 12.33 -7.20
CA GLU A 378 -27.74 11.01 -7.02
C GLU A 378 -26.68 9.93 -7.23
N LEU A 379 -26.63 8.95 -6.32
CA LEU A 379 -25.83 7.75 -6.50
C LEU A 379 -26.59 6.71 -7.32
N SER A 380 -25.86 5.95 -8.13
CA SER A 380 -26.42 4.81 -8.86
C SER A 380 -27.07 3.82 -7.87
N PRO A 381 -28.11 3.07 -8.30
CA PRO A 381 -28.73 2.05 -7.46
C PRO A 381 -27.72 0.98 -7.02
N ASN A 382 -28.11 0.17 -6.02
CA ASN A 382 -27.26 -0.90 -5.50
C ASN A 382 -26.72 -1.78 -6.63
N LEU A 383 -25.40 -1.82 -6.75
CA LEU A 383 -24.69 -2.65 -7.71
C LEU A 383 -24.59 -4.07 -7.20
N ASP A 384 -24.49 -4.99 -8.15
CA ASP A 384 -24.03 -6.33 -7.86
C ASP A 384 -22.52 -6.32 -7.55
N TYR A 385 -22.08 -7.34 -6.83
CA TYR A 385 -20.69 -7.59 -6.48
C TYR A 385 -20.29 -9.06 -6.72
N GLU A 386 -21.22 -9.94 -7.09
CA GLU A 386 -20.90 -11.33 -7.40
C GLU A 386 -20.21 -11.43 -8.76
N THR A 387 -18.93 -11.82 -8.74
CA THR A 387 -18.11 -11.94 -9.95
C THR A 387 -18.41 -13.26 -10.64
N GLU A 388 -19.09 -13.19 -11.78
CA GLU A 388 -19.36 -14.35 -12.64
C GLU A 388 -18.31 -14.52 -13.75
N THR A 389 -17.78 -13.40 -14.25
CA THR A 389 -16.89 -13.37 -15.42
C THR A 389 -15.72 -12.42 -15.21
N PHE A 390 -14.59 -12.79 -15.81
CA PHE A 390 -13.42 -11.93 -15.91
C PHE A 390 -13.29 -11.32 -17.30
N ILE A 391 -12.72 -10.12 -17.35
CA ILE A 391 -12.33 -9.40 -18.56
C ILE A 391 -10.83 -9.09 -18.48
N ILE A 392 -10.16 -9.09 -19.62
CA ILE A 392 -8.75 -8.71 -19.71
C ILE A 392 -8.70 -7.27 -20.20
N LEU A 393 -8.17 -6.38 -19.35
CA LEU A 393 -7.96 -4.96 -19.65
C LEU A 393 -6.51 -4.62 -19.31
N ASP A 394 -5.77 -4.04 -20.25
CA ASP A 394 -4.37 -3.65 -20.07
C ASP A 394 -3.47 -4.78 -19.54
N ASP A 395 -3.62 -5.99 -20.11
CA ASP A 395 -2.94 -7.23 -19.71
C ASP A 395 -3.25 -7.72 -18.28
N GLU A 396 -4.22 -7.10 -17.60
CA GLU A 396 -4.70 -7.51 -16.28
C GLU A 396 -6.07 -8.17 -16.36
N CYS A 397 -6.19 -9.34 -15.73
CA CYS A 397 -7.46 -10.05 -15.57
C CYS A 397 -8.23 -9.44 -14.37
N ARG A 398 -9.39 -8.83 -14.65
CA ARG A 398 -10.25 -8.14 -13.69
C ARG A 398 -11.70 -8.62 -13.79
N SER A 399 -12.48 -8.49 -12.72
CA SER A 399 -13.92 -8.74 -12.74
C SER A 399 -14.62 -7.81 -13.72
N SER A 400 -15.65 -8.31 -14.40
CA SER A 400 -16.54 -7.46 -15.22
C SER A 400 -17.24 -6.36 -14.41
N LEU A 401 -17.30 -6.49 -13.08
CA LEU A 401 -17.91 -5.53 -12.16
C LEU A 401 -16.90 -4.54 -11.55
N HIS A 402 -15.60 -4.73 -11.80
CA HIS A 402 -14.52 -3.94 -11.21
C HIS A 402 -14.75 -2.43 -11.30
N GLU A 403 -14.91 -1.93 -12.53
CA GLU A 403 -15.02 -0.51 -12.82
C GLU A 403 -16.28 0.10 -12.20
N ALA A 404 -17.43 -0.58 -12.35
CA ALA A 404 -18.70 -0.10 -11.82
C ALA A 404 -18.68 0.04 -10.28
N VAL A 405 -18.15 -0.98 -9.60
CA VAL A 405 -18.01 -0.99 -8.14
C VAL A 405 -16.98 0.05 -7.67
N SER A 406 -15.85 0.18 -8.36
CA SER A 406 -14.81 1.16 -8.04
C SER A 406 -15.33 2.59 -8.17
N VAL A 407 -15.95 2.92 -9.31
CA VAL A 407 -16.60 4.22 -9.58
C VAL A 407 -17.63 4.56 -8.51
N GLN A 408 -18.53 3.63 -8.20
CA GLN A 408 -19.57 3.85 -7.19
C GLN A 408 -18.98 4.01 -5.77
N SER A 409 -17.93 3.26 -5.43
CA SER A 409 -17.24 3.38 -4.15
C SER A 409 -16.56 4.74 -4.01
N TYR A 410 -15.88 5.23 -5.06
CA TYR A 410 -15.29 6.56 -5.04
C TYR A 410 -16.34 7.68 -5.00
N ARG A 411 -17.47 7.56 -5.70
CA ARG A 411 -18.60 8.50 -5.60
C ARG A 411 -19.17 8.57 -4.17
N ASN A 412 -19.32 7.42 -3.51
CA ASN A 412 -19.68 7.36 -2.09
C ASN A 412 -18.66 8.09 -1.20
N MET A 413 -17.35 7.89 -1.45
CA MET A 413 -16.29 8.58 -0.71
C MET A 413 -16.30 10.10 -0.95
N VAL A 414 -16.49 10.56 -2.19
CA VAL A 414 -16.67 11.98 -2.53
C VAL A 414 -17.80 12.60 -1.70
N LYS A 415 -18.99 11.98 -1.70
CA LYS A 415 -20.13 12.46 -0.91
C LYS A 415 -19.83 12.43 0.58
N SER A 416 -19.20 11.35 1.07
CA SER A 416 -18.79 11.21 2.47
C SER A 416 -17.90 12.37 2.92
N TYR A 417 -16.85 12.68 2.16
CA TYR A 417 -15.97 13.81 2.46
C TYR A 417 -16.67 15.15 2.34
N ALA A 418 -17.50 15.38 1.30
CA ALA A 418 -18.28 16.61 1.16
C ALA A 418 -19.19 16.87 2.38
N VAL A 419 -19.90 15.83 2.85
CA VAL A 419 -20.73 15.88 4.06
C VAL A 419 -19.87 16.22 5.30
N ARG A 420 -18.68 15.63 5.43
CA ARG A 420 -17.76 15.93 6.54
C ARG A 420 -17.22 17.34 6.48
N VAL A 421 -16.89 17.87 5.30
CA VAL A 421 -16.44 19.28 5.13
C VAL A 421 -17.52 20.23 5.62
N ILE A 422 -18.79 20.00 5.28
CA ILE A 422 -19.92 20.80 5.79
C ILE A 422 -20.01 20.68 7.31
N GLY A 423 -19.97 19.46 7.85
CA GLY A 423 -20.05 19.22 9.30
C GLY A 423 -18.91 19.91 10.06
N GLN A 424 -17.68 19.81 9.56
CA GLN A 424 -16.49 20.40 10.14
C GLN A 424 -16.53 21.93 10.08
N ALA A 425 -17.06 22.50 8.99
CA ALA A 425 -17.25 23.94 8.87
C ALA A 425 -18.25 24.49 9.89
N ILE A 426 -19.29 23.72 10.21
CA ILE A 426 -20.27 24.06 11.26
C ILE A 426 -19.63 23.93 12.64
N PHE A 427 -18.88 22.85 12.87
CA PHE A 427 -18.19 22.58 14.14
C PHE A 427 -17.18 23.67 14.50
N LEU A 428 -16.38 24.14 13.54
CA LEU A 428 -15.36 25.17 13.74
C LEU A 428 -15.92 26.58 13.97
N GLN A 429 -17.24 26.76 13.92
CA GLN A 429 -17.82 28.08 14.11
C GLN A 429 -17.68 28.50 15.59
N PRO A 430 -17.23 29.74 15.87
CA PRO A 430 -17.11 30.23 17.24
C PRO A 430 -18.47 30.16 17.96
N GLN A 431 -18.52 29.42 19.07
CA GLN A 431 -19.70 29.45 19.92
C GLN A 431 -19.83 30.86 20.50
N SER A 432 -20.87 31.57 20.08
CA SER A 432 -21.16 32.91 20.59
C SER A 432 -21.62 32.76 22.03
N GLY A 433 -20.78 33.13 23.01
CA GLY A 433 -21.07 32.99 24.45
C GLY A 433 -22.15 33.93 24.98
N SER A 434 -23.00 34.52 24.12
CA SER A 434 -24.05 35.46 24.50
C SER A 434 -25.43 34.90 24.16
N CYS A 435 -26.47 35.47 24.78
CA CYS A 435 -27.89 35.15 24.60
C CYS A 435 -28.41 35.41 23.16
N GLU A 436 -27.54 35.72 22.20
CA GLU A 436 -27.89 35.97 20.80
C GLU A 436 -27.98 34.65 20.01
N PRO A 437 -28.93 34.54 19.06
CA PRO A 437 -29.06 33.36 18.22
C PRO A 437 -27.78 33.16 17.40
N ALA A 438 -27.18 31.97 17.51
CA ALA A 438 -25.97 31.61 16.78
C ALA A 438 -26.13 31.92 15.27
N LYS A 439 -25.23 32.73 14.73
CA LYS A 439 -25.20 33.07 13.30
C LYS A 439 -25.12 31.77 12.50
N LYS A 440 -26.01 31.58 11.52
CA LYS A 440 -25.98 30.38 10.67
C LYS A 440 -24.74 30.43 9.76
N PRO A 441 -23.93 29.36 9.70
CA PRO A 441 -22.80 29.32 8.78
C PRO A 441 -23.31 29.20 7.33
N LEU A 442 -22.50 29.65 6.37
CA LEU A 442 -22.86 29.61 4.95
C LEU A 442 -23.03 28.15 4.47
N SER A 443 -22.16 27.26 4.94
CA SER A 443 -22.24 25.81 4.70
C SER A 443 -23.60 25.22 5.10
N TYR A 444 -24.07 25.52 6.31
CA TYR A 444 -25.41 25.12 6.75
C TYR A 444 -26.50 25.79 5.93
N SER A 445 -26.38 27.10 5.65
CA SER A 445 -27.41 27.86 4.95
C SER A 445 -27.66 27.34 3.54
N LYS A 446 -26.62 26.86 2.86
CA LYS A 446 -26.71 26.21 1.54
C LYS A 446 -27.35 24.82 1.61
N LEU A 447 -27.08 24.04 2.66
CA LEU A 447 -27.64 22.71 2.83
C LEU A 447 -29.07 22.71 3.42
N ALA A 448 -29.42 23.75 4.20
CA ALA A 448 -30.69 23.89 4.93
C ALA A 448 -31.97 23.63 4.11
N PRO A 449 -32.07 24.04 2.82
CA PRO A 449 -33.25 23.72 2.00
C PRO A 449 -33.54 22.22 1.90
N SER A 450 -32.51 21.38 1.86
CA SER A 450 -32.64 19.92 1.74
C SER A 450 -33.21 19.28 3.01
N PHE A 451 -33.05 19.91 4.17
CA PHE A 451 -33.69 19.46 5.42
C PHE A 451 -35.17 19.82 5.51
N LYS A 452 -35.62 20.83 4.74
CA LYS A 452 -37.02 21.27 4.74
C LYS A 452 -37.91 20.40 3.86
N SER A 453 -37.36 19.87 2.76
CA SER A 453 -38.05 18.89 1.92
C SER A 453 -37.93 17.52 2.58
N GLU A 454 -39.06 16.94 2.99
CA GLU A 454 -39.10 15.57 3.54
C GLU A 454 -38.56 14.56 2.52
N ASP A 455 -38.96 14.69 1.26
CA ASP A 455 -38.51 13.81 0.17
C ASP A 455 -36.99 13.85 -0.02
N GLN A 456 -36.40 15.05 -0.16
CA GLN A 456 -34.94 15.17 -0.34
C GLN A 456 -34.16 14.67 0.88
N LEU A 457 -34.64 14.96 2.09
CA LEU A 457 -33.99 14.48 3.30
C LEU A 457 -34.07 12.95 3.41
N ASN A 458 -35.22 12.38 3.06
CA ASN A 458 -35.42 10.93 3.05
C ASN A 458 -34.51 10.27 2.02
N GLU A 459 -34.44 10.78 0.79
CA GLU A 459 -33.54 10.27 -0.26
C GLU A 459 -32.08 10.25 0.20
N LEU A 460 -31.58 11.39 0.70
CA LEU A 460 -30.18 11.52 1.14
C LEU A 460 -29.82 10.57 2.30
N ILE A 461 -30.74 10.37 3.24
CA ILE A 461 -30.48 9.51 4.40
C ILE A 461 -30.72 8.03 4.07
N LEU A 462 -31.67 7.69 3.21
CA LEU A 462 -31.85 6.33 2.73
C LEU A 462 -30.67 5.87 1.89
N GLU A 463 -30.12 6.76 1.06
CA GLU A 463 -28.86 6.52 0.35
C GLU A 463 -27.72 6.26 1.34
N ALA A 464 -27.55 7.13 2.35
CA ALA A 464 -26.51 6.99 3.36
C ALA A 464 -26.68 5.75 4.28
N LYS A 465 -27.89 5.20 4.36
CA LYS A 465 -28.21 3.98 5.12
C LYS A 465 -27.92 2.71 4.31
N SER A 466 -27.88 2.81 2.99
CA SER A 466 -27.64 1.65 2.13
C SER A 466 -26.35 0.94 2.54
N THR A 467 -26.40 -0.39 2.62
CA THR A 467 -25.23 -1.22 2.92
C THR A 467 -25.33 -2.48 2.10
N SER A 468 -24.23 -2.78 1.41
CA SER A 468 -24.09 -3.97 0.57
C SER A 468 -23.47 -5.14 1.35
N TYR A 469 -23.14 -4.95 2.63
CA TYR A 469 -22.36 -5.91 3.42
C TYR A 469 -23.00 -7.29 3.46
N ASP A 470 -22.29 -8.28 2.92
CA ASP A 470 -22.64 -9.69 3.04
C ASP A 470 -21.53 -10.46 3.77
N PRO A 471 -21.71 -10.78 5.06
CA PRO A 471 -20.73 -11.58 5.80
C PRO A 471 -20.59 -13.01 5.27
N SER A 472 -21.61 -13.54 4.56
CA SER A 472 -21.62 -14.92 4.09
C SER A 472 -20.53 -15.20 3.05
N LEU A 473 -20.09 -14.18 2.31
CA LEU A 473 -19.01 -14.31 1.33
C LEU A 473 -17.69 -14.72 2.00
N SER A 474 -17.37 -14.09 3.14
CA SER A 474 -16.15 -14.40 3.89
C SER A 474 -16.20 -15.82 4.45
N ASP A 475 -17.33 -16.22 5.02
CA ASP A 475 -17.49 -17.55 5.60
C ASP A 475 -17.42 -18.66 4.54
N LYS A 476 -18.09 -18.46 3.39
CA LYS A 476 -18.06 -19.39 2.25
C LYS A 476 -16.65 -19.52 1.67
N LEU A 477 -15.95 -18.40 1.49
CA LEU A 477 -14.60 -18.40 0.96
C LEU A 477 -13.61 -19.05 1.93
N ALA A 478 -13.72 -18.77 3.23
CA ALA A 478 -12.88 -19.42 4.24
C ALA A 478 -13.10 -20.94 4.28
N ALA A 479 -14.37 -21.39 4.22
CA ALA A 479 -14.70 -22.81 4.16
C ALA A 479 -14.15 -23.48 2.89
N GLN A 480 -14.27 -22.81 1.73
CA GLN A 480 -13.73 -23.35 0.48
C GLN A 480 -12.20 -23.41 0.48
N LEU A 481 -11.52 -22.36 0.94
CA LEU A 481 -10.07 -22.36 1.08
C LEU A 481 -9.61 -23.49 2.00
N GLN A 482 -10.29 -23.71 3.12
CA GLN A 482 -9.96 -24.81 4.02
C GLN A 482 -10.17 -26.19 3.38
N GLN A 483 -11.18 -26.34 2.54
CA GLN A 483 -11.51 -27.60 1.86
C GLN A 483 -10.53 -27.90 0.72
N ASP A 484 -10.31 -26.94 -0.17
CA ASP A 484 -9.59 -27.14 -1.42
C ASP A 484 -8.08 -26.83 -1.27
N PHE A 485 -7.71 -25.95 -0.33
CA PHE A 485 -6.35 -25.42 -0.15
C PHE A 485 -5.98 -25.27 1.35
N PRO A 486 -5.84 -26.37 2.12
CA PRO A 486 -5.71 -26.32 3.58
C PRO A 486 -4.48 -25.54 4.12
N GLY A 487 -3.49 -25.21 3.28
CA GLY A 487 -2.35 -24.35 3.63
C GLY A 487 -2.55 -22.85 3.36
N LEU A 488 -3.69 -22.46 2.76
CA LEU A 488 -3.99 -21.08 2.40
C LEU A 488 -5.14 -20.54 3.26
N SER A 489 -4.88 -19.43 3.95
CA SER A 489 -5.87 -18.73 4.76
C SER A 489 -6.16 -17.35 4.16
N LEU A 490 -7.34 -16.78 4.45
CA LEU A 490 -7.67 -15.41 4.06
C LEU A 490 -6.69 -14.38 4.62
N THR A 491 -6.16 -14.60 5.82
CA THR A 491 -5.17 -13.73 6.44
C THR A 491 -3.86 -13.67 5.66
N HIS A 492 -3.47 -14.76 4.98
CA HIS A 492 -2.28 -14.77 4.12
C HIS A 492 -2.44 -13.89 2.87
N LEU A 493 -3.68 -13.59 2.48
CA LEU A 493 -3.99 -12.82 1.27
C LEU A 493 -4.23 -11.35 1.56
N GLN A 494 -4.28 -10.94 2.83
CA GLN A 494 -4.65 -9.58 3.22
C GLN A 494 -3.57 -8.56 2.82
N LEU A 495 -4.00 -7.48 2.16
CA LEU A 495 -3.15 -6.35 1.81
C LEU A 495 -2.67 -5.61 3.06
N GLN A 496 -1.38 -5.28 3.07
CA GLN A 496 -0.71 -4.57 4.16
C GLN A 496 -0.76 -3.05 4.02
N ASP A 497 -1.23 -2.54 2.89
CA ASP A 497 -1.33 -1.10 2.62
C ASP A 497 -2.27 -0.42 3.62
N LEU A 498 -2.01 0.86 3.90
CA LEU A 498 -2.89 1.66 4.75
C LEU A 498 -4.29 1.72 4.15
N SER A 499 -5.32 1.70 5.00
CA SER A 499 -6.71 1.68 4.53
C SER A 499 -7.07 2.82 3.58
N ASP A 500 -6.40 3.97 3.71
CA ASP A 500 -6.65 5.16 2.90
C ASP A 500 -5.89 5.18 1.56
N GLU A 501 -4.96 4.25 1.34
CA GLU A 501 -4.20 4.11 0.09
C GLU A 501 -4.75 3.02 -0.83
N ARG A 502 -5.57 2.13 -0.29
CA ARG A 502 -6.16 1.01 -1.01
C ARG A 502 -7.08 1.51 -2.12
N GLN A 503 -6.97 0.86 -3.28
CA GLN A 503 -7.84 1.14 -4.41
C GLN A 503 -9.12 0.32 -4.27
N PHE A 504 -10.27 0.94 -4.54
CA PHE A 504 -11.55 0.20 -4.56
C PHE A 504 -11.61 -0.69 -5.80
N GLY A 505 -12.23 -1.86 -5.64
CA GLY A 505 -12.39 -2.84 -6.71
C GLY A 505 -11.84 -4.20 -6.30
N ASP A 506 -11.10 -4.80 -7.23
CA ASP A 506 -10.70 -6.22 -7.20
C ASP A 506 -9.61 -6.51 -6.16
N ASP A 507 -8.72 -5.55 -5.90
CA ASP A 507 -7.59 -5.66 -4.96
C ASP A 507 -7.78 -4.71 -3.76
N PHE A 508 -8.96 -4.70 -3.16
CA PHE A 508 -9.26 -3.77 -2.06
C PHE A 508 -8.76 -4.25 -0.69
N MET A 509 -9.17 -5.43 -0.23
CA MET A 509 -8.79 -5.97 1.08
C MET A 509 -7.76 -7.10 0.95
N PHE A 510 -7.94 -7.95 -0.07
CA PHE A 510 -7.10 -9.10 -0.35
C PHE A 510 -6.43 -8.95 -1.71
N SER A 511 -5.19 -9.43 -1.84
CA SER A 511 -4.44 -9.39 -3.09
C SER A 511 -4.77 -10.60 -3.98
N ILE A 512 -5.37 -10.36 -5.14
CA ILE A 512 -5.59 -11.38 -6.15
C ILE A 512 -4.26 -11.84 -6.76
N ALA A 513 -3.31 -10.93 -6.96
CA ALA A 513 -1.98 -11.29 -7.45
C ALA A 513 -1.27 -12.28 -6.51
N LEU A 514 -1.40 -12.08 -5.19
CA LEU A 514 -0.85 -13.01 -4.20
C LEU A 514 -1.58 -14.36 -4.22
N LEU A 515 -2.91 -14.35 -4.34
CA LEU A 515 -3.69 -15.58 -4.52
C LEU A 515 -3.21 -16.38 -5.74
N ARG A 516 -3.17 -15.73 -6.91
CA ARG A 516 -2.73 -16.36 -8.17
C ARG A 516 -1.31 -16.92 -8.05
N SER A 517 -0.38 -16.15 -7.47
CA SER A 517 1.00 -16.60 -7.24
C SER A 517 1.08 -17.84 -6.35
N ARG A 518 0.22 -17.95 -5.33
CA ARG A 518 0.17 -19.11 -4.43
C ARG A 518 -0.47 -20.32 -5.11
N MET A 519 -1.52 -20.08 -5.89
CA MET A 519 -2.27 -21.13 -6.56
C MET A 519 -1.53 -21.72 -7.77
N GLN A 520 -0.67 -20.96 -8.45
CA GLN A 520 0.16 -21.45 -9.55
C GLN A 520 0.97 -22.71 -9.18
N GLN A 521 1.33 -22.88 -7.91
CA GLN A 521 2.08 -24.04 -7.40
C GLN A 521 1.19 -25.28 -7.18
N CYS A 522 -0.13 -25.10 -7.11
CA CYS A 522 -1.09 -26.16 -6.79
C CYS A 522 -1.78 -26.74 -8.03
N VAL A 523 -1.72 -26.08 -9.19
CA VAL A 523 -2.45 -26.50 -10.39
C VAL A 523 -1.80 -27.73 -11.03
N SER A 524 -2.35 -28.90 -10.73
CA SER A 524 -2.06 -30.16 -11.42
C SER A 524 -3.38 -30.82 -11.84
N GLY A 525 -3.91 -30.45 -13.00
CA GLY A 525 -5.13 -31.03 -13.58
C GLY A 525 -6.33 -30.07 -13.68
N ASP A 526 -7.31 -30.45 -14.50
CA ASP A 526 -8.47 -29.61 -14.87
C ASP A 526 -9.41 -29.33 -13.68
N ASP A 527 -9.62 -30.30 -12.78
CA ASP A 527 -10.47 -30.12 -11.60
C ASP A 527 -9.90 -29.06 -10.65
N MET A 528 -8.58 -29.01 -10.50
CA MET A 528 -7.89 -28.02 -9.69
C MET A 528 -7.95 -26.63 -10.34
N ALA A 529 -7.86 -26.56 -11.67
CA ALA A 529 -8.01 -25.30 -12.40
C ALA A 529 -9.40 -24.68 -12.17
N ASN A 530 -10.46 -25.48 -12.20
CA ASN A 530 -11.82 -25.03 -11.90
C ASN A 530 -11.95 -24.55 -10.44
N ALA A 531 -11.37 -25.28 -9.48
CA ALA A 531 -11.38 -24.87 -8.07
C ALA A 531 -10.66 -23.54 -7.84
N VAL A 532 -9.51 -23.34 -8.50
CA VAL A 532 -8.75 -22.08 -8.47
C VAL A 532 -9.57 -20.93 -9.04
N GLU A 533 -10.22 -21.12 -10.20
CA GLU A 533 -11.07 -20.09 -10.80
C GLU A 533 -12.24 -19.71 -9.89
N GLU A 534 -12.90 -20.68 -9.24
CA GLU A 534 -14.01 -20.42 -8.33
C GLU A 534 -13.57 -19.68 -7.05
N VAL A 535 -12.41 -20.03 -6.48
CA VAL A 535 -11.83 -19.26 -5.37
C VAL A 535 -11.49 -17.84 -5.79
N GLU A 536 -10.94 -17.66 -7.01
CA GLU A 536 -10.64 -16.34 -7.55
C GLU A 536 -11.91 -15.49 -7.69
N LYS A 537 -12.99 -16.04 -8.27
CA LYS A 537 -14.30 -15.35 -8.37
C LYS A 537 -14.81 -14.94 -6.99
N ARG A 538 -14.71 -15.82 -5.99
CA ARG A 538 -15.18 -15.52 -4.63
C ARG A 538 -14.35 -14.45 -3.93
N ILE A 539 -13.02 -14.48 -4.05
CA ILE A 539 -12.18 -13.44 -3.43
C ILE A 539 -12.42 -12.09 -4.07
N THR A 540 -12.59 -12.05 -5.40
CA THR A 540 -12.90 -10.80 -6.11
C THR A 540 -14.27 -10.29 -5.67
N SER A 541 -15.28 -11.17 -5.58
CA SER A 541 -16.61 -10.80 -5.08
C SER A 541 -16.56 -10.23 -3.65
N LEU A 542 -15.74 -10.84 -2.79
CA LEU A 542 -15.53 -10.35 -1.43
C LEU A 542 -14.85 -8.96 -1.43
N ASN A 543 -13.84 -8.73 -2.25
CA ASN A 543 -13.18 -7.43 -2.37
C ASN A 543 -14.12 -6.33 -2.91
N LEU A 544 -14.96 -6.65 -3.90
CA LEU A 544 -15.99 -5.76 -4.42
C LEU A 544 -17.04 -5.42 -3.34
N ASN A 545 -17.51 -6.43 -2.60
CA ASN A 545 -18.45 -6.25 -1.49
C ASN A 545 -17.87 -5.34 -0.39
N LEU A 546 -16.62 -5.59 -0.01
CA LEU A 546 -15.91 -4.81 1.01
C LEU A 546 -15.63 -3.38 0.54
N SER A 547 -15.34 -3.16 -0.74
CA SER A 547 -15.17 -1.82 -1.33
C SER A 547 -16.43 -0.97 -1.16
N LEU A 548 -17.59 -1.52 -1.59
CA LEU A 548 -18.89 -0.85 -1.45
C LEU A 548 -19.22 -0.62 0.02
N THR A 549 -19.06 -1.65 0.85
CA THR A 549 -19.38 -1.60 2.28
C THR A 549 -18.56 -0.54 3.00
N TYR A 550 -17.26 -0.44 2.71
CA TYR A 550 -16.37 0.55 3.30
C TYR A 550 -16.83 1.97 2.96
N ALA A 551 -17.08 2.24 1.67
CA ALA A 551 -17.47 3.57 1.21
C ALA A 551 -18.87 3.97 1.71
N GLN A 552 -19.83 3.05 1.72
CA GLN A 552 -21.17 3.26 2.29
C GLN A 552 -21.10 3.53 3.79
N THR A 553 -20.31 2.75 4.54
CA THR A 553 -20.11 2.96 5.98
C THR A 553 -19.48 4.32 6.26
N ALA A 554 -18.52 4.74 5.43
CA ALA A 554 -17.93 6.07 5.54
C ALA A 554 -18.99 7.16 5.36
N LEU A 555 -19.85 7.04 4.34
CA LEU A 555 -20.96 7.96 4.08
C LEU A 555 -21.96 8.00 5.25
N THR A 556 -22.37 6.85 5.79
CA THR A 556 -23.25 6.78 6.97
C THR A 556 -22.65 7.55 8.16
N LYS A 557 -21.37 7.30 8.46
CA LYS A 557 -20.65 7.97 9.57
C LYS A 557 -20.55 9.47 9.35
N SER A 558 -20.34 9.90 8.11
CA SER A 558 -20.28 11.31 7.73
C SER A 558 -21.61 12.02 7.95
N TRP A 559 -22.73 11.40 7.54
CA TRP A 559 -24.07 11.91 7.82
C TRP A 559 -24.39 11.93 9.30
N GLN A 560 -24.03 10.88 10.05
CA GLN A 560 -24.15 10.88 11.50
C GLN A 560 -23.42 12.09 12.10
N PHE A 561 -22.16 12.30 11.74
CA PHE A 561 -21.38 13.44 12.21
C PHE A 561 -22.05 14.78 11.88
N LEU A 562 -22.46 15.00 10.62
CA LEU A 562 -23.14 16.22 10.20
C LEU A 562 -24.45 16.45 10.98
N LEU A 563 -25.27 15.41 11.14
CA LEU A 563 -26.54 15.49 11.88
C LEU A 563 -26.34 15.96 13.31
N HIS A 564 -25.24 15.54 13.97
CA HIS A 564 -24.90 16.05 15.30
C HIS A 564 -24.53 17.54 15.27
N GLN A 565 -23.77 17.99 14.26
CA GLN A 565 -23.35 19.39 14.15
C GLN A 565 -24.50 20.34 13.82
N VAL A 566 -25.52 19.90 13.08
CA VAL A 566 -26.67 20.75 12.70
C VAL A 566 -27.73 20.90 13.80
N LEU A 567 -27.67 20.08 14.87
CA LEU A 567 -28.68 20.06 15.93
C LEU A 567 -29.07 21.45 16.49
N PRO A 568 -28.11 22.37 16.77
CA PRO A 568 -28.45 23.71 17.30
C PRO A 568 -29.32 24.55 16.35
N PHE A 569 -29.19 24.33 15.04
CA PHE A 569 -29.89 25.10 14.02
C PHE A 569 -31.22 24.47 13.59
N VAL A 570 -31.34 23.16 13.78
CA VAL A 570 -32.53 22.38 13.42
C VAL A 570 -33.56 22.37 14.56
N ARG A 571 -33.12 22.29 15.82
CA ARG A 571 -34.02 22.24 17.00
C ARG A 571 -35.07 23.37 17.04
N PRO A 572 -34.76 24.63 16.66
CA PRO A 572 -35.74 25.71 16.66
C PRO A 572 -36.75 25.67 15.50
N VAL A 573 -36.58 24.80 14.50
CA VAL A 573 -37.42 24.74 13.29
C VAL A 573 -38.36 23.54 13.36
N PRO A 574 -39.66 23.73 13.65
CA PRO A 574 -40.59 22.62 13.89
C PRO A 574 -40.75 21.66 12.71
N GLU A 575 -40.75 22.19 11.49
CA GLU A 575 -40.90 21.40 10.24
C GLU A 575 -39.78 20.37 10.09
N ILE A 576 -38.53 20.80 10.19
CA ILE A 576 -37.36 19.90 10.05
C ILE A 576 -37.37 18.84 11.16
N ARG A 577 -37.80 19.20 12.37
CA ARG A 577 -37.91 18.25 13.48
C ARG A 577 -38.93 17.15 13.20
N LEU A 578 -40.08 17.50 12.60
CA LEU A 578 -41.07 16.49 12.21
C LEU A 578 -40.51 15.54 11.16
N ASN A 579 -39.83 16.06 10.12
CA ASN A 579 -39.19 15.24 9.09
C ASN A 579 -38.15 14.28 9.69
N LEU A 580 -37.28 14.76 10.59
CA LEU A 580 -36.29 13.91 11.25
C LEU A 580 -36.90 12.83 12.17
N LEU A 581 -38.02 13.12 12.83
CA LEU A 581 -38.74 12.14 13.63
C LEU A 581 -39.42 11.07 12.76
N SER A 582 -40.03 11.47 11.64
CA SER A 582 -40.60 10.58 10.62
C SER A 582 -39.54 9.61 10.10
N LEU A 583 -38.39 10.15 9.69
CA LEU A 583 -37.26 9.39 9.19
C LEU A 583 -36.65 8.46 10.26
N SER A 584 -36.49 8.92 11.50
CA SER A 584 -36.01 8.08 12.61
C SER A 584 -36.93 6.88 12.85
N ALA A 585 -38.26 7.09 12.81
CA ALA A 585 -39.23 6.02 12.94
C ALA A 585 -39.13 5.01 11.78
N MET A 586 -38.99 5.50 10.54
CA MET A 586 -38.77 4.66 9.35
C MET A 586 -37.49 3.81 9.48
N ILE A 587 -36.37 4.43 9.83
CA ILE A 587 -35.08 3.73 9.98
C ILE A 587 -35.15 2.68 11.09
N SER A 588 -35.77 3.02 12.22
CA SER A 588 -35.96 2.12 13.35
C SER A 588 -36.84 0.92 12.99
N GLY A 589 -37.89 1.14 12.20
CA GLY A 589 -38.76 0.09 11.68
C GLY A 589 -37.99 -0.92 10.82
N ASP A 590 -37.21 -0.44 9.85
CA ASP A 590 -36.41 -1.29 8.98
C ASP A 590 -35.33 -2.07 9.74
N LEU A 591 -34.67 -1.44 10.72
CA LEU A 591 -33.67 -2.11 11.55
C LEU A 591 -34.30 -3.20 12.42
N ALA A 592 -35.52 -2.99 12.91
CA ALA A 592 -36.26 -3.99 13.67
C ALA A 592 -36.68 -5.19 12.79
N LEU A 593 -36.89 -4.99 11.49
CA LEU A 593 -37.17 -6.05 10.52
C LEU A 593 -35.93 -6.85 10.13
N LYS A 594 -34.74 -6.25 10.15
CA LYS A 594 -33.45 -6.91 9.88
C LYS A 594 -32.98 -7.87 11.01
N LYS A 595 -33.90 -8.56 11.68
CA LYS A 595 -33.55 -9.58 12.69
C LYS A 595 -32.59 -10.61 12.08
N ARG A 596 -31.43 -10.72 12.75
CA ARG A 596 -30.34 -11.67 12.48
C ARG A 596 -30.80 -13.11 12.53
#